data_AF-A0A6N0X017-F1
#
_entry.id   AF-A0A6N0X017-F1
#
_cell.length_a   1.000
_cell.length_b   1.000
_cell.length_c   1.000
_cell.angle_alpha   90.00
_cell.angle_beta   90.00
_cell.angle_gamma   90.00
#
_symmetry.space_group_name_H-M   'P 1'
#
loop_
_entity.id
_entity.type
_entity.pdbx_description
1 polymer ?
#
loop_
_entity_poly.entity_id
_entity_poly.type
_entity_poly.pdbx_seq_one_letter_code
_entity_poly.pdbx_strand_id
1 'polypeptide(L)'
;MYESRRARIYPPVWRVCLAFLLMPAAAAIMMAFVAPAYEGLPTAIERLTATAKLDASLGAYPTAIVVGLPTYFILRRHFSARPLICAVAGAVVAALPWLFLVLVTSGASSASIGGQATIIDGHYAAYGWLESTYFIAQIALVGWTAGFLFWAIAAAGFKQPDGRR
;
A
#
# COMPACT_ATOMS: atom_id res chain seq x y z
N MET A 1 -7.12 -40.69 -20.50
CA MET A 1 -7.98 -39.64 -19.89
C MET A 1 -7.25 -38.31 -20.01
N TYR A 2 -7.68 -37.43 -20.92
CA TYR A 2 -7.18 -36.04 -20.96
C TYR A 2 -8.01 -35.23 -19.97
N GLU A 3 -7.44 -34.84 -18.83
CA GLU A 3 -8.05 -33.80 -18.00
C GLU A 3 -8.06 -32.50 -18.83
N SER A 4 -9.24 -32.03 -19.20
CA SER A 4 -9.39 -30.69 -19.74
C SER A 4 -8.95 -29.71 -18.65
N ARG A 5 -7.81 -29.03 -18.86
CA ARG A 5 -7.41 -27.93 -17.97
C ARG A 5 -8.55 -26.92 -17.97
N ARG A 6 -9.30 -26.86 -16.86
CA ARG A 6 -10.35 -25.87 -16.64
C ARG A 6 -9.81 -24.51 -17.03
N ALA A 7 -10.44 -23.86 -18.01
CA ALA A 7 -10.06 -22.52 -18.43
C ALA A 7 -10.17 -21.59 -17.23
N ARG A 8 -9.02 -21.11 -16.73
CA ARG A 8 -9.01 -20.10 -15.67
C ARG A 8 -9.58 -18.82 -16.27
N ILE A 9 -10.73 -18.40 -15.76
CA ILE A 9 -11.32 -17.12 -16.13
C ILE A 9 -10.55 -16.05 -15.36
N TYR A 10 -9.67 -15.35 -16.07
CA TYR A 10 -8.95 -14.21 -15.52
C TYR A 10 -9.83 -12.96 -15.60
N PRO A 11 -9.72 -12.02 -14.64
CA PRO A 11 -10.34 -10.72 -14.81
C PRO A 11 -9.78 -10.03 -16.05
N PRO A 12 -10.61 -9.28 -16.80
CA PRO A 12 -10.18 -8.60 -18.01
C PRO A 12 -9.12 -7.57 -17.67
N VAL A 13 -8.09 -7.49 -18.52
CA VAL A 13 -6.87 -6.69 -18.29
C VAL A 13 -7.21 -5.22 -18.03
N TRP A 14 -8.24 -4.67 -18.68
CA TRP A 14 -8.63 -3.28 -18.47
C TRP A 14 -9.09 -2.97 -17.02
N ARG A 15 -9.76 -3.91 -16.33
CA ARG A 15 -10.17 -3.72 -14.92
C ARG A 15 -8.97 -3.69 -14.00
N VAL A 16 -7.97 -4.51 -14.31
CA VAL A 16 -6.69 -4.57 -13.58
C VAL A 16 -5.90 -3.28 -13.79
N CYS A 17 -5.79 -2.81 -15.04
CA CYS A 17 -5.15 -1.53 -15.34
C CYS A 17 -5.85 -0.37 -14.63
N LEU A 18 -7.19 -0.36 -14.62
CA LEU A 18 -7.97 0.66 -13.94
C LEU A 18 -7.75 0.62 -12.42
N ALA A 19 -7.70 -0.57 -11.82
CA ALA A 19 -7.39 -0.71 -10.40
C ALA A 19 -5.95 -0.26 -10.06
N PHE A 20 -4.97 -0.56 -10.90
CA PHE A 20 -3.59 -0.07 -10.74
C PHE A 20 -3.45 1.44 -10.92
N LEU A 21 -4.33 2.07 -11.68
CA LEU A 21 -4.35 3.51 -11.85
C LEU A 21 -5.05 4.20 -10.67
N LEU A 22 -6.21 3.72 -10.26
CA LEU A 22 -7.05 4.41 -9.26
C LEU A 22 -6.62 4.16 -7.81
N MET A 23 -6.16 2.95 -7.48
CA MET A 23 -5.92 2.59 -6.08
C MET A 23 -4.71 3.29 -5.44
N PRO A 24 -3.57 3.48 -6.14
CA PRO A 24 -2.49 4.29 -5.59
C PRO A 24 -2.91 5.74 -5.32
N ALA A 25 -3.71 6.34 -6.21
CA ALA A 25 -4.26 7.67 -6.00
C ALA A 25 -5.22 7.72 -4.79
N ALA A 26 -6.10 6.73 -4.64
CA ALA A 26 -6.99 6.63 -3.49
C ALA A 26 -6.21 6.48 -2.18
N ALA A 27 -5.17 5.64 -2.15
CA ALA A 27 -4.31 5.46 -0.99
C ALA A 27 -3.57 6.76 -0.61
N ALA A 28 -3.05 7.50 -1.59
CA ALA A 28 -2.39 8.78 -1.36
C ALA A 28 -3.36 9.84 -0.79
N ILE A 29 -4.60 9.88 -1.29
CA ILE A 29 -5.63 10.78 -0.74
C ILE A 29 -5.97 10.37 0.70
N MET A 30 -6.16 9.08 0.96
CA MET A 30 -6.43 8.59 2.33
C MET A 30 -5.30 8.98 3.29
N MET A 31 -4.03 8.83 2.88
CA MET A 31 -2.90 9.26 3.72
C MET A 31 -2.85 10.77 3.93
N ALA A 32 -3.12 11.55 2.89
CA ALA A 32 -3.18 13.02 3.01
C ALA A 32 -4.25 13.50 4.00
N PHE A 33 -5.33 12.75 4.20
CA PHE A 33 -6.34 13.04 5.23
C PHE A 33 -5.86 12.72 6.64
N VAL A 34 -5.10 11.64 6.82
CA VAL A 34 -4.68 11.21 8.17
C VAL A 34 -3.41 11.93 8.62
N ALA A 35 -2.48 12.22 7.71
CA ALA A 35 -1.22 12.89 7.99
C ALA A 35 -0.96 14.03 6.98
N PRO A 36 -1.71 15.16 7.06
CA PRO A 36 -1.52 16.28 6.15
C PRO A 36 -0.17 16.95 6.40
N ALA A 37 0.72 16.86 5.42
CA ALA A 37 1.98 17.58 5.44
C ALA A 37 1.75 19.11 5.29
N TYR A 38 2.81 19.89 5.52
CA TYR A 38 2.85 21.34 5.30
C TYR A 38 1.88 22.15 6.18
N GLU A 39 2.16 22.23 7.47
CA GLU A 39 1.40 23.08 8.41
C GLU A 39 1.44 24.58 8.07
N GLY A 40 2.40 25.04 7.26
CA GLY A 40 2.57 26.45 6.88
C GLY A 40 1.70 26.95 5.72
N LEU A 41 0.89 26.09 5.09
CA LEU A 41 0.02 26.48 3.97
C LEU A 41 -1.31 27.10 4.48
N PRO A 42 -1.84 28.12 3.78
CA PRO A 42 -2.94 28.94 4.29
C PRO A 42 -4.30 28.24 4.27
N THR A 43 -4.54 27.27 3.37
CA THR A 43 -5.83 26.59 3.26
C THR A 43 -5.71 25.07 3.44
N ALA A 44 -6.69 24.47 4.13
CA ALA A 44 -6.74 23.03 4.37
C ALA A 44 -6.80 22.20 3.08
N ILE A 45 -7.45 22.73 2.03
CA ILE A 45 -7.57 22.06 0.73
C ILE A 45 -6.24 22.07 -0.03
N GLU A 46 -5.48 23.16 0.01
CA GLU A 46 -4.13 23.20 -0.59
C GLU A 46 -3.18 22.24 0.12
N ARG A 47 -3.25 22.15 1.46
CA ARG A 47 -2.49 21.18 2.25
C ARG A 47 -2.79 19.75 1.82
N LEU A 48 -4.06 19.41 1.74
CA LEU A 48 -4.50 18.06 1.36
C LEU A 48 -4.07 17.72 -0.06
N THR A 49 -4.27 18.63 -1.01
CA THR A 49 -3.92 18.39 -2.42
C THR A 49 -2.41 18.34 -2.66
N ALA A 50 -1.63 19.17 -1.97
CA ALA A 50 -0.17 19.11 -2.04
C ALA A 50 0.36 17.80 -1.44
N THR A 51 -0.13 17.41 -0.26
CA THR A 51 0.24 16.15 0.40
C THR A 51 -0.14 14.95 -0.46
N ALA A 52 -1.37 14.91 -0.98
CA ALA A 52 -1.81 13.82 -1.85
C ALA A 52 -0.97 13.70 -3.13
N LYS A 53 -0.53 14.81 -3.73
CA LYS A 53 0.37 14.79 -4.89
C LYS A 53 1.74 14.22 -4.54
N LEU A 54 2.29 14.58 -3.40
CA LEU A 54 3.59 14.07 -2.94
C LEU A 54 3.51 12.60 -2.59
N ASP A 55 2.50 12.19 -1.82
CA ASP A 55 2.27 10.80 -1.47
C ASP A 55 2.03 9.95 -2.71
N ALA A 56 1.28 10.46 -3.70
CA ALA A 56 1.08 9.76 -4.96
C ALA A 56 2.39 9.59 -5.74
N SER A 57 3.14 10.68 -5.94
CA SER A 57 4.31 10.71 -6.82
C SER A 57 5.53 10.00 -6.23
N LEU A 58 5.77 10.11 -4.92
CA LEU A 58 6.95 9.56 -4.26
C LEU A 58 6.66 8.25 -3.52
N GLY A 59 5.44 8.09 -3.01
CA GLY A 59 5.04 6.92 -2.24
C GLY A 59 4.28 5.90 -3.10
N ALA A 60 3.01 6.19 -3.37
CA ALA A 60 2.03 5.21 -3.83
C ALA A 60 2.30 4.67 -5.23
N TYR A 61 2.57 5.51 -6.24
CA TYR A 61 2.81 5.03 -7.60
C TYR A 61 4.15 4.28 -7.75
N PRO A 62 5.28 4.78 -7.25
CA PRO A 62 6.54 4.05 -7.33
C PRO A 62 6.46 2.69 -6.65
N THR A 63 5.88 2.61 -5.45
CA THR A 63 5.72 1.34 -4.73
C THR A 63 4.75 0.40 -5.43
N ALA A 64 3.66 0.90 -5.99
CA ALA A 64 2.73 0.10 -6.78
C ALA A 64 3.39 -0.48 -8.05
N ILE A 65 4.26 0.26 -8.73
CA ILE A 65 4.96 -0.21 -9.93
C ILE A 65 6.07 -1.20 -9.55
N VAL A 66 6.92 -0.86 -8.58
CA VAL A 66 8.10 -1.65 -8.21
C VAL A 66 7.72 -2.92 -7.47
N VAL A 67 6.76 -2.86 -6.55
CA VAL A 67 6.38 -3.98 -5.68
C VAL A 67 5.00 -4.53 -6.02
N GLY A 68 4.03 -3.66 -6.31
CA GLY A 68 2.66 -4.07 -6.61
C GLY A 68 2.53 -4.86 -7.91
N LEU A 69 3.21 -4.43 -8.98
CA LEU A 69 3.13 -5.09 -10.29
C LEU A 69 3.73 -6.52 -10.25
N PRO A 70 4.95 -6.76 -9.70
CA PRO A 70 5.44 -8.12 -9.50
C PRO A 70 4.54 -8.97 -8.60
N THR A 71 4.03 -8.38 -7.51
CA THR A 71 3.12 -9.07 -6.59
C THR A 71 1.87 -9.54 -7.35
N TYR A 72 1.27 -8.70 -8.20
CA TYR A 72 0.16 -9.09 -9.06
C TYR A 72 0.54 -10.22 -10.03
N PHE A 73 1.71 -10.15 -10.68
CA PHE A 73 2.16 -11.19 -11.61
C PHE A 73 2.43 -12.55 -10.97
N ILE A 74 2.84 -12.57 -9.69
CA ILE A 74 2.99 -13.77 -8.89
C ILE A 74 1.61 -14.28 -8.45
N LEU A 75 0.79 -13.40 -7.87
CA LEU A 75 -0.52 -13.75 -7.33
C LEU A 75 -1.53 -14.11 -8.41
N ARG A 76 -1.45 -13.60 -9.65
CA ARG A 76 -2.41 -13.92 -10.74
C ARG A 76 -2.51 -15.43 -11.00
N ARG A 77 -1.46 -16.20 -10.70
CA ARG A 77 -1.45 -17.67 -10.79
C ARG A 77 -2.14 -18.34 -9.60
N HIS A 78 -2.33 -17.65 -8.49
CA HIS A 78 -2.97 -18.12 -7.26
C HIS A 78 -4.24 -17.33 -6.92
N PHE A 79 -4.75 -16.54 -7.86
CA PHE A 79 -5.99 -15.75 -7.77
C PHE A 79 -7.21 -16.69 -7.69
N SER A 80 -7.34 -17.44 -6.59
CA SER A 80 -8.65 -17.55 -5.96
C SER A 80 -8.97 -16.11 -5.57
N ALA A 81 -10.01 -15.52 -6.16
CA ALA A 81 -10.39 -14.12 -5.98
C ALA A 81 -10.89 -13.87 -4.55
N ARG A 82 -10.05 -14.11 -3.54
CA ARG A 82 -10.36 -13.93 -2.14
C ARG A 82 -10.01 -12.50 -1.76
N PRO A 83 -10.97 -11.70 -1.26
CA PRO A 83 -10.73 -10.31 -0.89
C PRO A 83 -9.62 -10.16 0.14
N LEU A 84 -9.54 -11.11 1.09
CA LEU A 84 -8.56 -11.08 2.16
C LEU A 84 -7.11 -11.19 1.66
N ILE A 85 -6.85 -12.00 0.62
CA ILE A 85 -5.50 -12.13 0.05
C ILE A 85 -5.08 -10.81 -0.62
N CYS A 86 -5.99 -10.16 -1.34
CA CYS A 86 -5.71 -8.89 -1.99
C CYS A 86 -5.49 -7.77 -0.97
N ALA A 87 -6.26 -7.76 0.12
CA ALA A 87 -6.08 -6.79 1.20
C ALA A 87 -4.73 -6.98 1.91
N VAL A 88 -4.37 -8.21 2.28
CA VAL A 88 -3.05 -8.50 2.89
C VAL A 88 -1.91 -8.18 1.93
N ALA A 89 -2.04 -8.53 0.65
CA ALA A 89 -1.04 -8.18 -0.36
C ALA A 89 -0.89 -6.66 -0.49
N GLY A 90 -1.99 -5.91 -0.49
CA GLY A 90 -1.98 -4.44 -0.51
C GLY A 90 -1.27 -3.85 0.71
N ALA A 91 -1.53 -4.38 1.91
CA ALA A 91 -0.85 -3.97 3.14
C ALA A 91 0.66 -4.19 3.05
N VAL A 92 1.09 -5.36 2.60
CA VAL A 92 2.51 -5.71 2.45
C VAL A 92 3.17 -4.84 1.38
N VAL A 93 2.56 -4.69 0.20
CA VAL A 93 3.10 -3.87 -0.90
C VAL A 93 3.29 -2.41 -0.44
N ALA A 94 2.35 -1.87 0.33
CA ALA A 94 2.41 -0.51 0.83
C ALA A 94 3.47 -0.34 1.93
N ALA A 95 3.49 -1.23 2.93
CA ALA A 95 4.32 -1.07 4.12
C ALA A 95 5.79 -1.52 3.93
N LEU A 96 6.04 -2.51 3.08
CA LEU A 96 7.36 -3.15 2.96
C LEU A 96 8.48 -2.19 2.54
N PRO A 97 8.28 -1.28 1.56
CA PRO A 97 9.30 -0.29 1.21
C PRO A 97 9.68 0.62 2.38
N TRP A 98 8.69 1.06 3.17
CA TRP A 98 8.93 1.94 4.32
C TRP A 98 9.56 1.20 5.49
N LEU A 99 9.13 -0.04 5.76
CA LEU A 99 9.76 -0.90 6.75
C LEU A 99 11.24 -1.14 6.39
N PHE A 100 11.53 -1.38 5.11
CA PHE A 100 12.91 -1.54 4.65
C PHE A 100 13.74 -0.26 4.83
N LEU A 101 13.17 0.92 4.54
CA LEU A 101 13.85 2.18 4.79
C LEU A 101 14.17 2.36 6.28
N VAL A 102 13.20 2.18 7.18
CA VAL A 102 13.43 2.30 8.64
C VAL A 102 14.55 1.37 9.12
N LEU A 103 14.63 0.15 8.59
CA LEU A 103 15.66 -0.82 8.97
C LEU A 103 17.06 -0.48 8.42
N VAL A 104 17.15 0.24 7.31
CA VAL A 104 18.43 0.53 6.62
C VAL A 104 18.93 1.95 6.91
N THR A 105 18.04 2.91 7.17
CA THR A 105 18.41 4.31 7.40
C THR A 105 18.63 4.59 8.89
N SER A 106 19.77 4.18 9.44
CA SER A 106 20.20 4.53 10.81
C SER A 106 21.27 5.65 10.83
N GLY A 107 21.27 6.53 9.83
CA GLY A 107 22.41 7.44 9.58
C GLY A 107 22.40 8.77 10.33
N ALA A 108 21.33 9.12 11.05
CA ALA A 108 21.27 10.39 11.78
C ALA A 108 21.92 10.24 13.17
N SER A 109 22.89 11.09 13.51
CA SER A 109 23.57 11.02 14.81
C SER A 109 22.64 11.31 15.99
N SER A 110 21.63 12.16 15.80
CA SER A 110 20.61 12.48 16.80
C SER A 110 19.36 13.04 16.14
N ALA A 111 18.17 12.58 16.57
CA ALA A 111 16.90 13.14 16.12
C ALA A 111 15.89 13.14 17.29
N SER A 112 14.99 14.12 17.30
CA SER A 112 13.92 14.22 18.30
C SER A 112 12.62 14.73 17.66
N ILE A 113 11.50 14.19 18.10
CA ILE A 113 10.15 14.63 17.72
C ILE A 113 9.40 15.00 19.00
N GLY A 114 8.82 16.20 19.06
CA GLY A 114 8.06 16.64 20.23
C GLY A 114 8.85 16.69 21.55
N GLY A 115 10.17 16.90 21.47
CA GLY A 115 11.07 16.88 22.63
C GLY A 115 11.46 15.48 23.11
N GLN A 116 10.96 14.42 22.48
CA GLN A 116 11.37 13.03 22.75
C GLN A 116 12.45 12.61 21.76
N ALA A 117 13.53 12.00 22.25
CA ALA A 117 14.59 11.48 21.39
C ALA A 117 14.07 10.29 20.58
N THR A 118 14.17 10.38 19.25
CA THR A 118 13.82 9.30 18.32
C THR A 118 15.05 8.54 17.85
N ILE A 119 16.21 9.21 17.77
CA ILE A 119 17.50 8.61 17.45
C ILE A 119 18.56 9.14 18.43
N ILE A 120 19.30 8.24 19.06
CA ILE A 120 20.41 8.53 19.99
C ILE A 120 21.63 7.77 19.49
N ASP A 121 22.74 8.47 19.24
CA ASP A 121 24.00 7.90 18.77
C ASP A 121 23.86 7.02 17.51
N GLY A 122 22.99 7.42 16.57
CA GLY A 122 22.73 6.65 15.34
C GLY A 122 21.76 5.47 15.52
N HIS A 123 21.27 5.21 16.73
CA HIS A 123 20.33 4.13 17.01
C HIS A 123 18.93 4.66 17.32
N TYR A 124 17.91 4.00 16.78
CA TYR A 124 16.52 4.30 17.12
C TYR A 124 16.27 4.08 18.61
N ALA A 125 15.86 5.14 19.30
CA ALA A 125 15.39 5.06 20.67
C ALA A 125 14.01 4.38 20.73
N ALA A 126 13.56 3.98 21.92
CA ALA A 126 12.26 3.33 22.10
C ALA A 126 11.10 4.13 21.51
N TYR A 127 11.12 5.46 21.66
CA TYR A 127 10.13 6.34 21.08
C TYR A 127 10.20 6.39 19.54
N GLY A 128 11.41 6.37 18.97
CA GLY A 128 11.61 6.29 17.52
C GLY A 128 11.08 4.99 16.90
N TRP A 129 11.24 3.85 17.60
CA TRP A 129 10.62 2.58 17.21
C TRP A 129 9.11 2.61 17.28
N LEU A 130 8.55 3.19 18.35
CA LEU A 130 7.11 3.33 18.52
C LEU A 130 6.51 4.17 17.37
N GLU A 131 7.09 5.33 17.10
CA GLU A 131 6.63 6.24 16.05
C GLU A 131 6.73 5.60 14.66
N SER A 132 7.85 4.92 14.38
CA SER A 132 8.04 4.20 13.12
C SER A 132 7.03 3.07 12.94
N THR A 133 6.76 2.31 14.01
CA THR A 133 5.78 1.22 13.99
C THR A 133 4.37 1.77 13.77
N TYR A 134 4.04 2.89 14.41
CA TYR A 134 2.75 3.57 14.23
C TYR A 134 2.56 4.00 12.77
N PHE A 135 3.56 4.68 12.19
CA PHE A 135 3.52 5.11 10.80
C PHE A 135 3.40 3.94 9.83
N ILE A 136 4.17 2.87 10.03
CA ILE A 136 4.10 1.65 9.21
C ILE A 136 2.74 0.97 9.33
N ALA A 137 2.19 0.88 10.54
CA ALA A 137 0.87 0.28 10.76
C ALA A 137 -0.24 1.07 10.03
N GLN A 138 -0.14 2.40 10.03
CA GLN A 138 -1.06 3.27 9.31
C GLN A 138 -0.97 3.06 7.79
N ILE A 139 0.25 3.02 7.24
CA ILE A 139 0.47 2.69 5.82
C ILE A 139 -0.09 1.30 5.48
N ALA A 140 0.17 0.31 6.33
CA ALA A 140 -0.33 -1.05 6.14
C ALA A 140 -1.87 -1.08 6.12
N LEU A 141 -2.53 -0.31 6.98
CA LEU A 141 -3.99 -0.22 7.02
C LEU A 141 -4.56 0.45 5.76
N VAL A 142 -3.95 1.52 5.26
CA VAL A 142 -4.34 2.14 3.98
C VAL A 142 -4.06 1.20 2.80
N GLY A 143 -2.93 0.49 2.82
CA GLY A 143 -2.62 -0.55 1.82
C GLY A 143 -3.63 -1.69 1.86
N TRP A 144 -4.10 -2.08 3.04
CA TRP A 144 -5.11 -3.11 3.23
C TRP A 144 -6.45 -2.71 2.61
N THR A 145 -6.92 -1.48 2.89
CA THR A 145 -8.18 -0.97 2.31
C THR A 145 -8.07 -0.80 0.79
N ALA A 146 -6.95 -0.26 0.30
CA ALA A 146 -6.69 -0.14 -1.14
C ALA A 146 -6.62 -1.51 -1.82
N GLY A 147 -6.02 -2.53 -1.19
CA GLY A 147 -5.98 -3.90 -1.71
C GLY A 147 -7.37 -4.56 -1.76
N PHE A 148 -8.22 -4.28 -0.78
CA PHE A 148 -9.62 -4.71 -0.81
C PHE A 148 -10.41 -4.03 -1.94
N LEU A 149 -10.25 -2.72 -2.12
CA LEU A 149 -10.87 -1.97 -3.21
C LEU A 149 -10.33 -2.39 -4.58
N PHE A 150 -9.04 -2.69 -4.68
CA PHE A 150 -8.44 -3.29 -5.88
C PHE A 150 -9.15 -4.59 -6.24
N TRP A 151 -9.40 -5.48 -5.26
CA TRP A 151 -10.16 -6.69 -5.50
C TRP A 151 -11.60 -6.41 -5.94
N ALA A 152 -12.27 -5.43 -5.33
CA ALA A 152 -13.62 -5.04 -5.73
C ALA A 152 -13.67 -4.59 -7.20
N ILE A 153 -12.69 -3.79 -7.63
CA ILE A 153 -12.61 -3.29 -9.00
C ILE A 153 -12.14 -4.38 -9.96
N ALA A 154 -11.12 -5.16 -9.62
CA ALA A 154 -10.49 -6.10 -10.54
C ALA A 154 -11.26 -7.43 -10.64
N ALA A 155 -11.75 -7.95 -9.52
CA ALA A 155 -12.16 -9.35 -9.41
C ALA A 155 -13.60 -9.56 -8.91
N ALA A 156 -14.24 -8.60 -8.23
CA ALA A 156 -15.62 -8.79 -7.78
C ALA A 156 -16.57 -8.98 -8.98
N GLY A 157 -17.47 -9.95 -8.84
CA GLY A 157 -18.43 -10.35 -9.87
C GLY A 157 -17.97 -11.47 -10.81
N PHE A 158 -16.70 -11.90 -10.78
CA PHE A 158 -16.27 -13.09 -11.51
C PHE A 158 -16.53 -14.34 -10.67
N LYS A 159 -17.57 -15.09 -11.05
CA LYS A 159 -17.81 -16.43 -10.51
C LYS A 159 -16.65 -17.33 -10.90
N GLN A 160 -15.89 -17.77 -9.90
CA GLN A 160 -15.05 -18.95 -10.02
C GLN A 160 -15.99 -20.13 -10.38
N PRO A 161 -15.70 -20.94 -11.42
CA PRO A 161 -16.54 -22.09 -11.71
C PRO A 161 -16.58 -22.96 -10.47
N ASP A 162 -17.77 -23.08 -9.88
CA ASP A 162 -18.02 -23.76 -8.62
C ASP A 162 -17.41 -25.16 -8.68
N GLY A 163 -16.40 -25.40 -7.86
CA GLY A 163 -15.78 -26.71 -7.67
C GLY A 163 -16.49 -27.54 -6.61
N ARG A 164 -17.67 -27.12 -6.13
CA ARG A 164 -18.45 -27.90 -5.16
C ARG A 164 -19.43 -28.82 -5.89
N ARG A 165 -18.99 -30.05 -6.13
CA ARG A 165 -19.75 -31.27 -5.85
C ARG A 165 -18.78 -32.30 -5.28
#